data_AF-A0A969DJ70-F1
#
_entry.id   AF-A0A969DJ70-F1
#
_cell.length_a   1.000
_cell.length_b   1.000
_cell.length_c   1.000
_cell.angle_alpha   90.00
_cell.angle_beta   90.00
_cell.angle_gamma   90.00
#
_symmetry.space_group_name_H-M   'P 1'
#
loop_
_entity.id
_entity.type
_entity.pdbx_description
1 polymer ?
#
loop_
_entity_poly.entity_id
_entity_poly.type
_entity_poly.pdbx_seq_one_letter_code
_entity_poly.pdbx_strand_id
1 'polypeptide(L)' 'MRVRGNPRIYYGTQTDVNPPTLMLFVNDPRLFRAGYRRFLENRLRADLPFKEIPLRVVYRRRRSIFAKGKA' A
#
# COMPACT_ATOMS: atom_id res chain seq x y z
N MET A 1 -9.79 -16.33 8.47
CA MET A 1 -9.85 -15.26 9.48
C MET A 1 -10.42 -13.98 8.86
N ARG A 2 -11.62 -13.53 9.27
CA ARG A 2 -12.24 -12.28 8.78
C ARG A 2 -11.55 -11.09 9.47
N VAL A 3 -10.93 -10.19 8.70
CA VAL A 3 -10.39 -8.93 9.22
C VAL A 3 -11.50 -7.87 9.13
N ARG A 4 -11.87 -7.28 10.27
CA ARG A 4 -12.85 -6.19 10.38
C ARG A 4 -12.12 -4.87 10.63
N GLY A 5 -12.64 -3.77 10.06
CA GLY A 5 -12.08 -2.43 10.20
C GLY A 5 -12.01 -1.69 8.87
N ASN A 6 -11.76 -0.38 8.92
CA ASN A 6 -11.64 0.46 7.73
C ASN A 6 -10.18 0.48 7.23
N PRO A 7 -9.93 0.27 5.93
CA PRO A 7 -8.58 0.41 5.37
C PRO A 7 -8.12 1.86 5.49
N ARG A 8 -6.91 2.07 6.01
CA ARG A 8 -6.29 3.39 6.13
C ARG A 8 -4.89 3.34 5.52
N ILE A 9 -4.63 4.26 4.60
CA ILE A 9 -3.29 4.54 4.07
C ILE A 9 -2.77 5.77 4.83
N TYR A 10 -1.58 5.67 5.41
CA TYR A 10 -0.97 6.78 6.14
C TYR A 10 -0.09 7.63 5.23
N TYR A 11 0.75 6.98 4.45
CA TYR A 11 1.64 7.61 3.47
C TYR A 11 2.13 6.56 2.48
N GLY A 12 2.68 7.02 1.36
CA GLY A 12 3.31 6.17 0.35
C GLY A 12 4.69 6.71 0.00
N THR A 13 5.62 5.82 -0.33
CA THR A 13 6.97 6.18 -0.78
C THR A 13 7.32 5.39 -2.03
N GLN A 14 8.06 5.99 -2.96
CA GLN A 14 8.68 5.23 -4.05
C GLN A 14 9.95 4.56 -3.53
N THR A 15 10.01 3.23 -3.60
CA THR A 15 11.15 2.43 -3.09
C THR A 15 12.05 1.91 -4.19
N ASP A 16 11.57 1.89 -5.43
CA ASP A 16 12.32 1.42 -6.59
C ASP A 16 11.93 2.26 -7.82
N VAL A 17 12.83 2.31 -8.80
CA VAL A 17 12.73 3.17 -9.99
C VAL A 17 12.36 2.38 -11.24
N ASN A 18 12.93 1.18 -11.44
CA ASN A 18 12.67 0.38 -12.63
C ASN A 18 12.50 -1.12 -12.28
N PRO A 19 11.26 -1.60 -12.08
CA PRO A 19 9.98 -0.91 -12.26
C PRO A 19 9.60 0.00 -11.07
N PRO A 20 8.88 1.12 -11.30
CA PRO A 20 8.44 2.01 -10.23
C PRO A 20 7.63 1.26 -9.18
N THR A 21 8.15 1.22 -7.96
CA THR A 21 7.51 0.51 -6.85
C THR A 21 7.08 1.49 -5.77
N LEU A 22 5.78 1.57 -5.53
CA LEU A 22 5.17 2.36 -4.48
C LEU A 22 4.89 1.48 -3.25
N MET A 23 5.59 1.77 -2.15
CA MET A 23 5.29 1.18 -0.85
C MET A 23 4.29 2.06 -0.10
N LEU A 24 3.08 1.55 0.08
CA LEU A 24 2.02 2.19 0.87
C LEU A 24 2.06 1.66 2.31
N PHE A 25 2.22 2.57 3.26
CA PHE A 25 2.16 2.26 4.68
C PHE A 25 0.72 2.35 5.16
N VAL A 26 0.19 1.22 5.60
CA VAL A 26 -1.22 1.04 5.94
C VAL A 26 -1.41 0.49 7.34
N ASN A 27 -2.65 0.52 7.84
CA ASN A 27 -3.00 -0.06 9.13
C ASN A 27 -2.93 -1.60 9.12
N ASP A 28 -3.60 -2.26 8.18
CA ASP A 28 -3.51 -3.71 7.98
C ASP A 28 -3.61 -4.04 6.49
N PRO A 29 -2.54 -4.60 5.87
CA PRO A 29 -2.57 -5.00 4.46
C PRO A 29 -3.71 -5.96 4.10
N ARG A 30 -4.23 -6.72 5.07
CA ARG A 30 -5.33 -7.67 4.87
C ARG A 30 -6.69 -6.98 4.67
N LEU A 31 -6.84 -5.72 5.10
CA LEU A 31 -8.05 -4.92 4.86
C LEU A 31 -8.18 -4.49 3.39
N PHE A 32 -7.06 -4.45 2.67
CA PHE A 32 -7.01 -4.13 1.25
C PHE A 32 -7.25 -5.42 0.46
N ARG A 33 -8.52 -5.72 0.16
CA ARG A 33 -8.89 -6.89 -0.66
C ARG A 33 -8.43 -6.72 -2.10
N ALA A 34 -8.33 -7.81 -2.85
CA ALA A 34 -7.84 -7.81 -4.23
C ALA A 34 -8.56 -6.79 -5.14
N GLY A 35 -9.88 -6.64 -5.03
CA GLY A 35 -10.64 -5.63 -5.80
C GLY A 35 -10.22 -4.19 -5.48
N TYR A 36 -10.09 -3.85 -4.20
CA TYR A 36 -9.65 -2.51 -3.79
C TYR A 36 -8.18 -2.25 -4.14
N ARG A 37 -7.32 -3.28 -4.09
CA ARG A 37 -5.93 -3.19 -4.56
C ARG A 37 -5.88 -2.89 -6.06
N ARG A 38 -6.64 -3.61 -6.88
CA ARG A 38 -6.75 -3.37 -8.33
C ARG A 38 -7.26 -1.97 -8.64
N PHE A 39 -8.29 -1.52 -7.92
CA PHE A 39 -8.81 -0.16 -8.05
C PHE A 39 -7.72 0.89 -7.76
N LEU A 40 -7.02 0.77 -6.64
CA LEU A 40 -5.95 1.71 -6.27
C LEU A 40 -4.80 1.69 -7.28
N GLU A 41 -4.37 0.50 -7.71
CA GLU A 41 -3.31 0.36 -8.71
C GLU A 41 -3.70 1.00 -10.05
N ASN A 42 -4.92 0.76 -10.53
CA ASN A 42 -5.43 1.37 -11.76
C ASN A 42 -5.54 2.89 -11.64
N ARG A 43 -5.98 3.41 -10.48
CA ARG A 43 -6.06 4.85 -10.25
C ARG A 43 -4.67 5.49 -10.21
N LEU A 44 -3.71 4.89 -9.50
CA LEU A 44 -2.33 5.36 -9.47
C LEU A 44 -1.68 5.29 -10.86
N ARG A 45 -1.97 4.26 -11.66
CA ARG A 45 -1.50 4.15 -13.04
C ARG A 45 -2.07 5.25 -13.94
N ALA A 46 -3.32 5.66 -13.72
CA ALA A 46 -3.94 6.75 -14.48
C ALA A 46 -3.39 8.12 -14.10
N ASP A 47 -3.07 8.33 -12.82
CA ASP A 47 -2.65 9.63 -12.29
C ASP A 47 -1.14 9.88 -12.40
N LEU A 48 -0.31 8.84 -12.49
CA LEU A 48 1.15 8.92 -12.57
C LEU A 48 1.68 8.80 -14.02
N PRO A 49 2.85 9.39 -14.34
CA PRO A 49 3.42 9.38 -15.70
C PRO A 49 4.10 8.04 -16.07
N PHE A 50 3.53 6.91 -15.67
CA PHE A 50 4.09 5.56 -15.84
C PHE A 50 3.18 4.69 -16.71
N LYS A 51 2.74 5.19 -17.87
CA LYS A 51 1.78 4.50 -18.73
C LYS A 51 2.35 3.22 -19.35
N GLU A 52 3.60 3.27 -19.81
CA GLU A 52 4.26 2.18 -20.54
C GLU A 52 4.96 1.16 -19.63
N ILE A 53 5.14 1.48 -18.34
CA ILE A 53 5.90 0.64 -17.41
C ILE A 53 4.98 0.07 -16.32
N PRO A 54 5.22 -1.18 -15.88
CA PRO A 54 4.39 -1.78 -14.86
C PRO A 54 4.59 -1.07 -13.51
N LEU A 55 3.53 -0.45 -12.99
CA LEU A 55 3.50 0.12 -11.64
C LEU A 55 3.32 -1.00 -10.60
N ARG A 56 4.26 -1.15 -9.67
CA ARG A 56 4.17 -2.10 -8.55
C ARG A 56 3.67 -1.38 -7.30
N VAL A 57 2.64 -1.92 -6.64
CA VAL A 57 2.12 -1.36 -5.39
C VAL A 57 2.24 -2.39 -4.27
N VAL A 58 3.00 -2.05 -3.23
CA VAL A 58 3.25 -2.91 -2.06
C VAL A 58 2.60 -2.31 -0.83
N TYR A 59 1.85 -3.12 -0.09
CA TYR A 59 1.16 -2.71 1.14
C TYR A 59 1.94 -3.18 2.36
N ARG A 60 2.47 -2.24 3.16
CA ARG A 60 3.19 -2.55 4.39
C ARG A 60 2.39 -2.10 5.61
N ARG A 61 2.27 -2.96 6.62
CA ARG A 61 1.76 -2.51 7.92
C ARG A 61 2.73 -1.48 8.50
N ARG A 62 2.23 -0.29 8.86
CA ARG A 62 3.01 0.70 9.62
C ARG A 62 3.43 0.10 10.95
N ARG A 63 4.73 0.11 11.25
CA ARG A 63 5.21 -0.20 12.60
C ARG A 63 4.99 1.04 13.47
N SER A 64 4.21 0.89 14.53
CA SER A 64 4.16 1.92 15.58
C SER A 64 5.37 1.73 16.48
N ILE A 65 6.16 2.77 16.65
CA ILE A 65 7.30 2.79 17.59
C ILE A 65 6.83 2.55 19.04
N PHE A 66 5.60 2.94 19.36
CA PHE A 66 5.00 2.79 20.70
C PHE A 66 4.47 1.38 21.01
N ALA A 67 4.47 0.46 20.04
CA ALA A 67 3.96 -0.90 20.24
C ALA A 67 5.02 -1.88 20.79
N LYS A 68 6.30 -1.49 20.82
CA LYS A 68 7.38 -2.26 21.44
C LYS A 68 7.60 -1.76 22.88
N GLY A 69 6.73 -2.17 23.81
CA GLY A 69 6.85 -1.70 25.20
C GLY A 69 5.88 -2.32 26.20
N LYS A 70 5.31 -3.48 25.91
CA LYS A 70 4.63 -4.31 26.92
C LYS A 70 5.25 -5.70 26.86
N ALA A 71 6.38 -5.83 27.54
CA ALA A 71 6.85 -7.10 28.08
C ALA A 71 6.33 -7.19 29.52
#